data_AF-A0A3P7K554-F1
#
_entry.id   AF-A0A3P7K554-F1
#
_cell.length_a   1.000
_cell.length_b   1.000
_cell.length_c   1.000
_cell.angle_alpha   90.00
_cell.angle_beta   90.00
_cell.angle_gamma   90.00
#
_symmetry.space_group_name_H-M   'P 1'
#
loop_
_entity.id
_entity.type
_entity.pdbx_description
1 polymer ?
#
loop_
_entity_poly.entity_id
_entity_poly.type
_entity_poly.pdbx_seq_one_letter_code
_entity_poly.pdbx_strand_id
1 'polypeptide(L)'
;FVSIIITRQRLKLQSAFAKHMIHLEEHREVGDGPEKAEQLAQAHAEYCQQAMEDVNGARLLRDEGQGLISSQDVELTASLLPKCDELDRMADALSGALERRGQVLRLSKDMHQQIYAVIYWPSLV
;
A
#
# COMPACT_ATOMS: atom_id res chain seq x y z
N PHE A 1 -29.84 8.07 -1.94
CA PHE A 1 -28.92 8.92 -1.12
C PHE A 1 -27.65 8.15 -0.73
N VAL A 2 -27.77 6.98 -0.11
CA VAL A 2 -26.64 6.12 0.31
C VAL A 2 -25.68 5.75 -0.84
N SER A 3 -26.22 5.28 -1.98
CA SER A 3 -25.39 4.97 -3.17
C SER A 3 -24.57 6.16 -3.70
N ILE A 4 -25.07 7.39 -3.56
CA ILE A 4 -24.36 8.62 -3.98
C ILE A 4 -23.18 8.91 -3.04
N ILE A 5 -23.37 8.72 -1.73
CA ILE A 5 -22.31 8.92 -0.73
C ILE A 5 -21.18 7.92 -0.94
N ILE A 6 -21.51 6.63 -1.09
CA ILE A 6 -20.53 5.56 -1.35
C ILE A 6 -19.75 5.84 -2.64
N THR A 7 -20.47 6.26 -3.70
CA THR A 7 -19.82 6.59 -4.97
C THR A 7 -18.84 7.75 -4.83
N ARG A 8 -19.18 8.80 -4.06
CA ARG A 8 -18.29 9.93 -3.81
C ARG A 8 -17.08 9.55 -2.96
N GLN A 9 -17.25 8.77 -1.90
CA GLN A 9 -16.13 8.31 -1.08
C GLN A 9 -15.19 7.40 -1.87
N ARG A 10 -15.73 6.47 -2.67
CA ARG A 10 -14.94 5.63 -3.58
C ARG A 10 -14.08 6.46 -4.54
N LEU A 11 -14.64 7.50 -5.15
CA LEU A 11 -13.88 8.38 -6.06
C LEU A 11 -12.74 9.14 -5.34
N LYS A 12 -12.93 9.54 -4.08
CA LYS A 12 -11.86 10.15 -3.28
C LYS A 12 -10.73 9.16 -3.02
N LEU A 13 -11.08 7.93 -2.61
CA LEU A 13 -10.10 6.86 -2.41
C LEU A 13 -9.38 6.52 -3.72
N GLN A 14 -10.07 6.47 -4.86
CA GLN A 14 -9.42 6.27 -6.16
C GLN A 14 -8.33 7.29 -6.46
N SER A 15 -8.61 8.57 -6.18
CA SER A 15 -7.61 9.63 -6.34
C SER A 15 -6.43 9.46 -5.37
N ALA A 16 -6.69 9.08 -4.12
CA ALA A 16 -5.65 8.84 -3.13
C ALA A 16 -4.75 7.66 -3.51
N PHE A 17 -5.35 6.53 -3.90
CA PHE A 17 -4.62 5.34 -4.34
C PHE A 17 -3.75 5.63 -5.57
N ALA A 18 -4.26 6.38 -6.55
CA ALA A 18 -3.46 6.79 -7.70
C ALA A 18 -2.21 7.59 -7.28
N LYS A 19 -2.35 8.51 -6.31
CA LYS A 19 -1.21 9.26 -5.77
C LYS A 19 -0.20 8.34 -5.06
N HIS A 20 -0.67 7.36 -4.30
CA HIS A 20 0.21 6.39 -3.66
C HIS A 20 0.98 5.55 -4.67
N MET A 21 0.32 5.10 -5.73
CA MET A 21 0.97 4.34 -6.79
C MET A 21 2.05 5.18 -7.47
N ILE A 22 1.75 6.43 -7.85
CA ILE A 22 2.74 7.36 -8.43
C ILE A 22 3.93 7.57 -7.48
N HIS A 23 3.66 7.81 -6.20
CA HIS A 23 4.72 7.98 -5.20
C HIS A 23 5.66 6.76 -5.15
N LEU A 24 5.11 5.55 -5.14
CA LEU A 24 5.92 4.31 -5.16
C LEU A 24 6.72 4.14 -6.46
N GLU A 25 6.23 4.68 -7.58
CA GLU A 25 6.97 4.67 -8.84
C GLU A 25 8.13 5.67 -8.86
N GLU A 26 7.94 6.83 -8.24
CA GLU A 26 8.98 7.87 -8.13
C GLU A 26 10.05 7.49 -7.09
N HIS A 27 9.69 6.75 -6.04
CA HIS A 27 10.57 6.41 -4.93
C HIS A 27 11.08 4.97 -5.06
N ARG A 28 11.80 4.66 -6.15
CA ARG A 28 12.35 3.32 -6.43
C ARG A 28 13.81 3.11 -6.02
N GLU A 29 14.51 4.16 -5.55
CA GLU A 29 15.92 4.07 -5.14
C GLU A 29 16.15 3.02 -4.03
N VAL A 30 17.29 2.33 -4.02
CA VAL A 30 17.57 1.28 -3.02
C VAL A 30 18.73 1.64 -2.08
N GLY A 31 19.35 2.80 -2.30
CA GLY A 31 20.53 3.27 -1.58
C GLY A 31 21.83 2.65 -2.10
N ASP A 32 22.93 3.37 -1.90
CA ASP A 32 24.30 3.03 -2.33
C ASP A 32 25.20 2.58 -1.18
N GLY A 33 24.67 2.51 0.05
CA GLY A 33 25.36 2.00 1.21
C GLY A 33 24.40 1.71 2.38
N PRO A 34 24.92 1.15 3.50
CA PRO A 34 24.10 0.72 4.63
C PRO A 34 23.25 1.85 5.23
N GLU A 35 23.83 3.05 5.34
CA GLU A 35 23.16 4.21 5.94
C GLU A 35 21.99 4.69 5.07
N LYS A 36 22.22 4.91 3.76
CA LYS A 36 21.17 5.34 2.84
C LYS A 36 20.07 4.29 2.69
N ALA A 37 20.42 3.00 2.63
CA ALA A 37 19.43 1.93 2.59
C ALA A 37 18.55 1.90 3.85
N GLU A 38 19.13 2.17 5.03
CA GLU A 38 18.36 2.28 6.28
C GLU A 38 17.42 3.48 6.28
N GLN A 39 17.91 4.65 5.86
CA GLN A 39 17.09 5.86 5.75
C GLN A 39 15.88 5.64 4.84
N LEU A 40 16.09 4.95 3.71
CA LEU A 40 15.02 4.63 2.76
C LEU A 40 14.01 3.63 3.34
N ALA A 41 14.49 2.60 4.05
CA ALA A 41 13.63 1.64 4.72
C ALA A 41 12.76 2.32 5.79
N GLN A 42 13.34 3.23 6.58
CA GLN A 42 12.62 3.98 7.60
C GLN A 42 11.58 4.92 6.99
N ALA A 43 11.96 5.71 5.98
CA ALA A 43 11.05 6.60 5.28
C ALA A 43 9.87 5.83 4.64
N HIS A 44 10.14 4.67 4.05
CA HIS A 44 9.10 3.80 3.50
C HIS A 44 8.17 3.25 4.60
N ALA A 45 8.71 2.86 5.76
CA ALA A 45 7.91 2.37 6.88
C ALA A 45 6.97 3.46 7.43
N GLU A 46 7.43 4.70 7.55
CA GLU A 46 6.61 5.85 7.94
C GLU A 46 5.52 6.15 6.90
N TYR A 47 5.89 6.11 5.61
CA TYR A 47 4.93 6.28 4.52
C TYR A 47 3.87 5.19 4.52
N CYS A 48 4.24 3.94 4.77
CA CYS A 48 3.31 2.82 4.87
C CYS A 48 2.24 3.06 5.94
N GLN A 49 2.57 3.68 7.08
CA GLN A 49 1.57 3.99 8.10
C GLN A 49 0.48 4.91 7.55
N GLN A 50 0.87 5.95 6.81
CA GLN A 50 -0.07 6.90 6.21
C GLN A 50 -0.88 6.25 5.08
N ALA A 51 -0.23 5.53 4.17
CA ALA A 51 -0.92 4.89 3.04
C ALA A 51 -1.88 3.77 3.49
N MET A 52 -1.61 3.13 4.63
CA MET A 52 -2.51 2.13 5.20
C MET A 52 -3.81 2.72 5.74
N GLU A 53 -3.89 4.02 6.05
CA GLU A 53 -5.14 4.67 6.43
C GLU A 53 -6.16 4.62 5.28
N ASP A 54 -5.72 4.89 4.05
CA ASP A 54 -6.56 4.82 2.85
C ASP A 54 -6.93 3.38 2.49
N VAL A 55 -6.02 2.41 2.68
CA VAL A 55 -6.33 0.97 2.56
C VAL A 55 -7.42 0.56 3.54
N ASN A 56 -7.29 0.95 4.81
CA ASN A 56 -8.28 0.66 5.83
C ASN A 56 -9.61 1.35 5.53
N GLY A 57 -9.57 2.61 5.08
CA GLY A 57 -10.76 3.35 4.65
C GLY A 57 -11.49 2.67 3.49
N ALA A 58 -10.76 2.14 2.51
CA ALA A 58 -11.34 1.38 1.40
C ALA A 58 -12.02 0.07 1.87
N ARG A 59 -11.37 -0.66 2.79
CA ARG A 59 -11.92 -1.90 3.36
C ARG A 59 -13.16 -1.66 4.20
N LEU A 60 -13.17 -0.62 5.02
CA LEU A 60 -14.35 -0.20 5.79
C LEU A 60 -15.52 0.18 4.88
N LEU A 61 -15.26 0.98 3.84
CA LEU A 61 -16.30 1.39 2.88
C LEU A 61 -16.86 0.19 2.10
N ARG A 62 -16.00 -0.78 1.75
CA ARG A 62 -16.42 -2.06 1.18
C ARG A 62 -17.33 -2.82 2.15
N ASP A 63 -16.97 -2.93 3.41
CA ASP A 63 -17.77 -3.67 4.42
C ASP A 63 -19.14 -3.03 4.65
N GLU A 64 -19.20 -1.70 4.73
CA GLU A 64 -20.46 -0.96 4.75
C GLU A 64 -21.31 -1.26 3.51
N GLY A 65 -20.68 -1.25 2.32
CA GLY A 65 -21.34 -1.62 1.06
C GLY A 65 -21.88 -3.05 1.06
N GLN A 66 -21.11 -4.01 1.56
CA GLN A 66 -21.51 -5.42 1.65
C GLN A 66 -22.62 -5.66 2.68
N GLY A 67 -22.60 -4.93 3.79
CA GLY A 67 -23.68 -4.92 4.78
C GLY A 67 -25.00 -4.44 4.17
N LEU A 68 -24.95 -3.38 3.34
CA LEU A 68 -26.12 -2.89 2.63
C LEU A 68 -26.66 -3.89 1.61
N ILE A 69 -25.78 -4.54 0.82
CA ILE A 69 -26.14 -5.62 -0.12
C ILE A 69 -26.90 -6.73 0.60
N SER A 70 -26.40 -7.15 1.76
CA SER A 70 -26.98 -8.26 2.54
C SER A 70 -28.36 -7.93 3.12
N SER A 71 -28.80 -6.67 3.07
CA SER A 71 -30.02 -6.17 3.70
C SER A 71 -31.11 -5.68 2.73
N GLN A 72 -30.87 -5.66 1.41
CA GLN A 72 -31.71 -4.92 0.44
C GLN A 72 -31.97 -5.61 -0.91
N ASP A 73 -32.83 -4.93 -1.68
CA ASP A 73 -33.38 -5.25 -3.01
C ASP A 73 -32.33 -5.53 -4.12
N VAL A 74 -32.72 -6.29 -5.14
CA VAL A 74 -31.85 -6.84 -6.19
C VAL A 74 -31.15 -5.73 -7.01
N GLU A 75 -31.83 -4.61 -7.24
CA GLU A 75 -31.32 -3.50 -8.05
C GLU A 75 -30.15 -2.75 -7.38
N LEU A 76 -30.18 -2.59 -6.06
CA LEU A 76 -29.08 -1.94 -5.35
C LEU A 76 -27.84 -2.84 -5.30
N THR A 77 -28.06 -4.15 -5.18
CA THR A 77 -26.99 -5.15 -5.23
C THR A 77 -26.21 -5.08 -6.54
N ALA A 78 -26.88 -4.98 -7.68
CA ALA A 78 -26.24 -4.86 -8.99
C ALA A 78 -25.36 -3.60 -9.12
N SER A 79 -25.68 -2.52 -8.40
CA SER A 79 -24.88 -1.29 -8.41
C SER A 79 -23.72 -1.29 -7.41
N LEU A 80 -23.91 -1.89 -6.23
CA LEU A 80 -22.93 -1.84 -5.13
C LEU A 80 -21.87 -2.92 -5.21
N LEU A 81 -22.22 -4.13 -5.64
CA LEU A 81 -21.28 -5.26 -5.73
C LEU A 81 -20.01 -4.92 -6.53
N PRO A 82 -20.08 -4.41 -7.78
CA PRO A 82 -18.88 -4.07 -8.53
C PRO A 82 -18.04 -2.96 -7.89
N LYS A 83 -18.66 -2.05 -7.12
CA LYS A 83 -17.95 -0.98 -6.40
C LYS A 83 -17.18 -1.53 -5.20
N CYS A 84 -17.76 -2.50 -4.49
CA CYS A 84 -17.10 -3.19 -3.39
C CYS A 84 -15.91 -4.02 -3.90
N ASP A 85 -16.10 -4.78 -4.98
CA ASP A 85 -15.03 -5.56 -5.62
C ASP A 85 -13.86 -4.68 -6.09
N GLU A 86 -14.15 -3.47 -6.54
CA GLU A 86 -13.11 -2.51 -6.94
C GLU A 86 -12.36 -1.93 -5.75
N LEU A 87 -13.05 -1.56 -4.67
CA LEU A 87 -12.41 -1.11 -3.43
C LEU A 87 -11.46 -2.18 -2.87
N ASP A 88 -11.89 -3.44 -2.89
CA ASP A 88 -11.08 -4.57 -2.42
C ASP A 88 -9.84 -4.77 -3.29
N ARG A 89 -10.01 -4.79 -4.62
CA ARG A 89 -8.89 -4.89 -5.57
C ARG A 89 -7.90 -3.75 -5.43
N MET A 90 -8.37 -2.52 -5.23
CA MET A 90 -7.50 -1.37 -4.99
C MET A 90 -6.72 -1.53 -3.69
N ALA A 91 -7.41 -1.87 -2.59
CA ALA A 91 -6.81 -2.10 -1.27
C ALA A 91 -5.69 -3.14 -1.33
N ASP A 92 -5.93 -4.26 -2.01
CA ASP A 92 -4.95 -5.32 -2.17
C ASP A 92 -3.79 -4.93 -3.08
N ALA A 93 -4.06 -4.21 -4.18
CA ALA A 93 -3.02 -3.73 -5.07
C ALA A 93 -2.04 -2.78 -4.35
N LEU A 94 -2.55 -1.81 -3.59
CA LEU A 94 -1.73 -0.86 -2.84
C LEU A 94 -0.98 -1.56 -1.70
N SER A 95 -1.67 -2.39 -0.91
CA SER A 95 -1.04 -3.15 0.18
C SER A 95 0.11 -4.02 -0.33
N GLY A 96 -0.11 -4.75 -1.42
CA GLY A 96 0.91 -5.57 -2.03
C GLY A 96 2.06 -4.75 -2.63
N ALA A 97 1.79 -3.56 -3.18
CA ALA A 97 2.84 -2.68 -3.70
C ALA A 97 3.73 -2.14 -2.57
N LEU A 98 3.12 -1.70 -1.46
CA LEU A 98 3.82 -1.25 -0.25
C LEU A 98 4.69 -2.37 0.33
N GLU A 99 4.14 -3.58 0.43
CA GLU A 99 4.87 -4.75 0.93
C GLU A 99 6.07 -5.08 0.04
N ARG A 100 5.87 -5.20 -1.27
CA ARG A 100 6.96 -5.49 -2.22
C ARG A 100 8.07 -4.46 -2.13
N ARG A 101 7.74 -3.17 -2.01
CA ARG A 101 8.74 -2.12 -1.85
C ARG A 101 9.53 -2.26 -0.54
N GLY A 102 8.84 -2.56 0.56
CA GLY A 102 9.49 -2.83 1.84
C GLY A 102 10.43 -4.04 1.77
N GLN A 103 10.04 -5.09 1.07
CA GLN A 103 10.89 -6.26 0.84
C GLN A 103 12.15 -5.91 0.05
N VAL A 104 12.05 -5.12 -1.03
CA VAL A 104 13.20 -4.67 -1.81
C VAL A 104 14.18 -3.85 -0.96
N LEU A 105 13.67 -2.92 -0.15
CA LEU A 105 14.52 -2.08 0.71
C LEU A 105 15.23 -2.89 1.80
N ARG A 106 14.53 -3.85 2.41
CA ARG A 106 15.14 -4.77 3.37
C ARG A 106 16.26 -5.60 2.73
N LEU A 107 16.02 -6.16 1.55
CA LEU A 107 17.06 -6.89 0.81
C LEU A 107 18.27 -6.00 0.49
N SER A 108 18.04 -4.75 0.09
CA SER A 108 19.12 -3.79 -0.17
C SER A 108 19.94 -3.48 1.09
N LYS A 109 19.28 -3.26 2.22
CA LYS A 109 19.92 -3.06 3.52
C LYS A 109 20.79 -4.26 3.88
N ASP A 110 20.22 -5.46 3.85
CA ASP A 110 20.93 -6.69 4.23
C ASP A 110 22.17 -6.90 3.34
N MET A 111 22.05 -6.65 2.03
CA MET A 111 23.14 -6.74 1.07
C MET A 111 24.27 -5.74 1.41
N HIS A 112 23.94 -4.47 1.62
CA HIS A 112 24.94 -3.44 1.95
C HIS A 112 25.65 -3.73 3.28
N GLN A 113 24.92 -4.23 4.29
CA GLN A 113 25.50 -4.64 5.56
C GLN A 113 26.47 -5.82 5.41
N GLN A 114 26.12 -6.82 4.61
CA GLN A 114 26.99 -7.97 4.34
C GLN A 114 28.27 -7.54 3.60
N ILE A 115 28.15 -6.68 2.58
CA ILE A 115 29.31 -6.14 1.85
C ILE A 115 30.21 -5.37 2.81
N TYR A 116 29.64 -4.50 3.65
CA TYR A 116 30.40 -3.73 4.64
C TYR A 116 31.12 -4.66 5.63
N ALA A 117 30.44 -5.70 6.14
CA ALA A 117 31.06 -6.67 7.03
C ALA A 117 32.25 -7.40 6.38
N VAL A 118 32.15 -7.78 5.11
CA VAL A 118 33.27 -8.44 4.39
C VAL A 118 34.44 -7.48 4.17
N ILE A 119 34.18 -6.22 3.82
CA ILE A 119 35.23 -5.22 3.53
C ILE A 119 35.97 -4.79 4.80
N TYR A 120 35.22 -4.52 5.88
CA TYR A 120 35.76 -3.88 7.09
C TYR A 120 35.98 -4.85 8.25
N TRP A 121 35.52 -6.10 8.13
CA TRP A 121 35.86 -7.20 9.03
C TRP A 121 36.68 -8.29 8.33
N PRO A 122 37.88 -7.99 7.78
CA PRO A 122 38.81 -9.02 7.37
C PRO A 122 39.43 -9.64 8.63
N SER A 123 38.66 -10.42 9.39
CA SER A 123 39.20 -11.21 10.49
C SER A 123 39.68 -12.56 9.95
N LEU A 124 41.00 -12.75 10.02
CA LEU A 124 41.71 -14.02 10.26
C LEU A 124 41.80 -15.01 9.09
N VAL A 125 42.60 -14.67 8.07
CA VAL A 125 43.47 -15.65 7.38
C VAL A 125 44.92 -15.30 7.71
#